data_AF-A0A1C5G110-F1
#
_entry.id   AF-A0A1C5G110-F1
#
_cell.length_a   1.000
_cell.length_b   1.000
_cell.length_c   1.000
_cell.angle_alpha   90.00
_cell.angle_beta   90.00
_cell.angle_gamma   90.00
#
_symmetry.space_group_name_H-M   'P 1'
#
loop_
_entity.id
_entity.type
_entity.pdbx_description
1 polymer ?
#
loop_
_entity_poly.entity_id
_entity_poly.type
_entity_poly.pdbx_seq_one_letter_code
_entity_poly.pdbx_strand_id
1 'polypeptide(L)'
;MVRAQFTKRLLGAAAVVALAAGGLISAGSANASEDHSDAGQSAAAVPEHAVTGYWQNFDNGATTQKLSDVPDDYDIIAVAFADATGSPGAVDFKLDPATGYSDEQQFKDDIKAKQA
;
A
#
# COMPACT_ATOMS: atom_id res chain seq x y z
N MET A 1 29.23 -73.80 3.44
CA MET A 1 29.10 -73.56 1.99
C MET A 1 29.42 -72.09 1.71
N VAL A 2 30.12 -71.87 0.61
CA VAL A 2 30.90 -70.70 0.21
C VAL A 2 30.00 -69.61 -0.41
N ARG A 3 30.27 -68.32 -0.11
CA ARG A 3 30.69 -67.30 -1.10
C ARG A 3 30.81 -65.90 -0.49
N ALA A 4 31.97 -65.29 -0.72
CA ALA A 4 32.31 -63.89 -0.47
C ALA A 4 31.54 -62.93 -1.41
N GLN A 5 31.53 -61.62 -1.12
CA GLN A 5 32.21 -60.57 -1.93
C GLN A 5 32.04 -59.15 -1.32
N PHE A 6 33.18 -58.52 -1.02
CA PHE A 6 33.60 -57.12 -1.25
C PHE A 6 32.76 -55.88 -0.80
N THR A 7 33.24 -55.29 0.31
CA THR A 7 33.72 -53.90 0.50
C THR A 7 33.03 -52.69 -0.17
N LYS A 8 32.54 -51.75 0.67
CA LYS A 8 32.80 -50.30 0.47
C LYS A 8 32.76 -49.48 1.77
N ARG A 9 33.98 -49.25 2.29
CA ARG A 9 34.57 -48.04 2.92
C ARG A 9 33.69 -47.15 3.82
N LEU A 10 34.14 -47.06 5.08
CA LEU A 10 33.98 -45.92 5.99
C LEU A 10 34.23 -44.57 5.27
N LEU A 11 33.44 -43.55 5.60
CA LEU A 11 33.82 -42.36 6.38
C LEU A 11 32.78 -41.25 6.12
N GLY A 12 32.15 -40.75 7.18
CA GLY A 12 31.18 -39.66 7.08
C GLY A 12 30.74 -39.20 8.47
N ALA A 13 31.71 -38.91 9.34
CA ALA A 13 31.45 -38.13 10.54
C ALA A 13 31.47 -36.64 10.15
N ALA A 14 30.35 -35.96 10.29
CA ALA A 14 30.29 -34.49 10.38
C ALA A 14 29.30 -34.14 11.49
N ALA A 15 29.78 -33.28 12.37
CA ALA A 15 29.35 -33.13 13.75
C ALA A 15 27.93 -32.53 13.93
N VAL A 16 27.26 -33.00 14.97
CA VAL A 16 26.19 -32.28 15.67
C VAL A 16 26.86 -31.13 16.44
N VAL A 17 26.56 -29.88 16.09
CA VAL A 17 26.98 -28.70 16.86
C VAL A 17 25.83 -27.71 17.03
N ALA A 18 25.46 -27.56 18.30
CA ALA A 18 24.93 -26.40 19.02
C ALA A 18 23.59 -25.75 18.62
N LEU A 19 22.60 -26.03 19.48
CA LEU A 19 21.50 -25.14 19.82
C LEU A 19 22.06 -23.87 20.51
N ALA A 20 21.87 -22.69 19.92
CA ALA A 20 22.04 -21.41 20.60
C ALA A 20 20.99 -20.41 20.07
N ALA A 21 20.35 -19.71 21.00
CA ALA A 21 19.21 -18.84 20.82
C ALA A 21 19.38 -17.78 19.71
N GLY A 22 18.49 -17.81 18.72
CA GLY A 22 18.33 -16.79 17.69
C GLY A 22 16.95 -16.15 17.75
N GLY A 23 16.49 -15.81 18.94
CA GLY A 23 15.28 -15.01 19.12
C GLY A 23 15.60 -13.53 18.94
N LEU A 24 15.47 -13.02 17.72
CA LEU A 24 15.26 -11.60 17.45
C LEU A 24 14.33 -11.50 16.24
N ILE A 25 13.03 -11.53 16.49
CA ILE A 25 12.06 -10.93 15.57
C ILE A 25 12.38 -9.44 15.60
N SER A 26 13.10 -8.95 14.58
CA SER A 26 13.21 -7.51 14.38
C SER A 26 11.83 -7.04 13.92
N ALA A 27 10.97 -6.70 14.87
CA ALA A 27 9.85 -5.82 14.63
C ALA A 27 10.47 -4.47 14.25
N GLY A 28 10.68 -4.26 12.95
CA GLY A 28 11.09 -2.96 12.43
C GLY A 28 9.98 -1.97 12.73
N SER A 29 10.13 -1.20 13.79
CA SER A 29 9.37 0.04 13.94
C SER A 29 9.74 0.90 12.74
N ALA A 30 8.77 1.15 11.85
CA ALA A 30 8.90 2.20 10.85
C ALA A 30 9.01 3.51 11.63
N ASN A 31 10.23 3.98 11.85
CA ASN A 31 10.47 5.34 12.32
C ASN A 31 10.09 6.24 11.14
N ALA A 32 8.87 6.79 11.16
CA ALA A 32 8.57 7.94 10.34
C ALA A 32 9.46 9.07 10.85
N SER A 33 10.52 9.39 10.10
CA SER A 33 11.27 10.60 10.33
C SER A 33 10.32 11.76 10.04
N GLU A 34 9.84 12.42 11.09
CA GLU A 34 9.13 13.70 10.99
C GLU A 34 10.16 14.79 10.68
N ASP A 35 10.70 14.78 9.46
CA ASP A 35 11.28 15.99 8.90
C ASP A 35 10.14 16.82 8.31
N HIS A 36 9.47 17.60 9.17
CA HIS A 36 8.68 18.73 8.70
C HIS A 36 9.64 19.83 8.24
N SER A 37 10.29 19.58 7.10
CA SER A 37 10.72 20.67 6.26
C SER A 37 9.45 21.38 5.78
N ASP A 38 9.19 22.56 6.35
CA ASP A 38 8.23 23.55 5.86
C ASP A 38 8.69 24.00 4.47
N ALA A 39 8.56 23.09 3.52
CA ALA A 39 9.01 23.25 2.15
C ALA A 39 7.93 23.96 1.36
N GLY A 40 7.47 25.14 1.81
CA GLY A 40 6.78 26.15 1.01
C GLY A 40 5.72 25.64 0.02
N GLN A 41 5.08 24.51 0.32
CA GLN A 41 3.89 24.08 -0.36
C GLN A 41 2.82 24.86 0.35
N SER A 42 2.18 25.79 -0.37
CA SER A 42 0.89 26.29 0.06
C SER A 42 0.02 25.07 0.31
N ALA A 43 -0.05 24.60 1.55
CA ALA A 43 -1.06 23.64 1.95
C ALA A 43 -2.36 24.26 1.47
N ALA A 44 -3.11 23.54 0.64
CA ALA A 44 -4.44 23.99 0.27
C ALA A 44 -5.13 24.38 1.57
N ALA A 45 -5.57 25.64 1.67
CA ALA A 45 -6.04 26.18 2.93
C ALA A 45 -7.34 25.46 3.29
N VAL A 46 -7.25 24.42 4.11
CA VAL A 46 -8.41 23.69 4.59
C VAL A 46 -9.16 24.61 5.55
N PRO A 47 -10.49 24.79 5.39
CA PRO A 47 -11.29 25.60 6.30
C PRO A 47 -11.18 25.11 7.76
N GLU A 48 -11.36 26.02 8.72
CA GLU A 48 -11.37 25.69 10.16
C GLU A 48 -12.46 24.67 10.51
N HIS A 49 -13.56 24.68 9.77
CA HIS A 49 -14.65 23.73 9.88
C HIS A 49 -14.88 23.08 8.52
N ALA A 50 -14.42 21.84 8.38
CA ALA A 50 -14.45 21.11 7.12
C ALA A 50 -15.38 19.89 7.20
N VAL A 51 -16.13 19.67 6.14
CA VAL A 51 -16.86 18.42 5.87
C VAL A 51 -15.99 17.54 4.98
N THR A 52 -15.62 16.37 5.48
CA THR A 52 -14.86 15.37 4.71
C THR A 52 -15.78 14.27 4.20
N GLY A 53 -15.73 14.01 2.90
CA GLY A 53 -16.44 12.91 2.26
C GLY A 53 -15.49 11.89 1.66
N TYR A 54 -15.80 10.61 1.80
CA TYR A 54 -15.09 9.56 1.05
C TYR A 54 -15.73 9.38 -0.33
N TRP A 55 -14.95 9.54 -1.39
CA TRP A 55 -15.36 9.26 -2.76
C TRP A 55 -14.99 7.84 -3.13
N GLN A 56 -15.93 7.08 -3.70
CA GLN A 56 -15.78 5.64 -3.90
C GLN A 56 -15.13 5.35 -5.26
N ASN A 57 -13.89 4.86 -5.22
CA ASN A 57 -13.19 4.31 -6.38
C ASN A 57 -13.55 2.82 -6.59
N PHE A 58 -14.84 2.50 -6.47
CA PHE A 58 -15.40 1.16 -6.60
C PHE A 58 -16.93 1.26 -6.65
N ASP A 59 -17.58 0.18 -7.10
CA ASP A 59 -19.04 0.06 -7.09
C ASP A 59 -19.49 -0.91 -6.00
N ASN A 60 -20.25 -0.40 -5.03
CA ASN A 60 -20.90 -1.18 -3.97
C ASN A 60 -22.45 -1.10 -4.04
N GLY A 61 -23.00 -0.63 -5.15
CA GLY A 61 -24.43 -0.39 -5.37
C GLY A 61 -24.92 1.01 -4.98
N ALA A 62 -24.04 1.87 -4.44
CA ALA A 62 -24.32 3.29 -4.29
C ALA A 62 -24.31 4.01 -5.65
N THR A 63 -24.73 5.29 -5.66
CA THR A 63 -24.65 6.11 -6.86
C THR A 63 -23.20 6.34 -7.25
N THR A 64 -22.79 5.81 -8.40
CA THR A 64 -21.53 6.17 -9.05
C THR A 64 -21.55 7.65 -9.43
N GLN A 65 -20.45 8.36 -9.14
CA GLN A 65 -20.29 9.78 -9.45
C GLN A 65 -18.85 10.09 -9.84
N LYS A 66 -18.64 11.03 -10.76
CA LYS A 66 -17.30 11.62 -10.98
C LYS A 66 -16.97 12.62 -9.88
N LEU A 67 -15.70 12.96 -9.73
CA LEU A 67 -15.26 14.04 -8.83
C LEU A 67 -15.89 15.39 -9.19
N SER A 68 -16.11 15.64 -10.49
CA SER A 68 -16.84 16.82 -10.98
C SER A 68 -18.28 16.91 -10.48
N ASP A 69 -18.91 15.79 -10.14
CA ASP A 69 -20.30 15.73 -9.63
C ASP A 69 -20.36 15.75 -8.09
N VAL A 70 -19.22 15.74 -7.40
CA VAL A 70 -19.20 15.84 -5.93
C VAL A 70 -19.71 17.22 -5.51
N PRO A 71 -20.67 17.33 -4.58
CA PRO A 71 -21.16 18.63 -4.08
C PRO A 71 -20.05 19.49 -3.51
N ASP A 72 -20.15 20.81 -3.70
CA ASP A 72 -19.16 21.77 -3.16
C ASP A 72 -19.25 21.94 -1.64
N ASP A 73 -20.26 21.34 -0.99
CA ASP A 73 -20.37 21.25 0.47
C ASP A 73 -19.30 20.34 1.10
N TYR A 74 -18.55 19.56 0.30
CA TYR A 74 -17.43 18.75 0.75
C TYR A 74 -16.12 19.50 0.58
N ASP A 75 -15.59 20.04 1.69
CA ASP A 75 -14.31 20.76 1.71
C ASP A 75 -13.11 19.82 1.45
N ILE A 76 -13.25 18.54 1.82
CA ILE A 76 -12.21 17.52 1.62
C ILE A 76 -12.83 16.28 0.97
N ILE A 77 -12.25 15.85 -0.14
CA ILE A 77 -12.63 14.61 -0.82
C ILE A 77 -11.53 13.56 -0.61
N ALA A 78 -11.82 12.56 0.22
CA ALA A 78 -10.93 11.42 0.44
C ALA A 78 -11.23 10.31 -0.57
N VAL A 79 -10.37 10.15 -1.58
CA VAL A 79 -10.49 9.10 -2.60
C VAL A 79 -10.25 7.72 -1.96
N ALA A 80 -11.25 6.84 -2.02
CA ALA A 80 -11.30 5.56 -1.33
C ALA A 80 -11.21 4.39 -2.32
N PHE A 81 -10.15 3.58 -2.35
CA PHE A 81 -8.89 3.66 -1.60
C PHE A 81 -7.72 3.40 -2.55
N ALA A 82 -6.51 3.56 -2.02
CA ALA A 82 -5.34 2.90 -2.60
C ALA A 82 -5.33 1.41 -2.24
N ASP A 83 -4.71 0.60 -3.08
CA ASP A 83 -4.48 -0.82 -2.88
C ASP A 83 -3.12 -1.08 -2.23
N ALA A 84 -3.05 -2.06 -1.35
CA ALA A 84 -1.78 -2.59 -0.90
C ALA A 84 -1.10 -3.38 -2.03
N THR A 85 0.22 -3.27 -2.11
CA THR A 85 1.03 -4.07 -3.05
C THR A 85 1.59 -5.32 -2.36
N GLY A 86 2.40 -6.11 -3.09
CA GLY A 86 3.13 -7.25 -2.51
C GLY A 86 4.31 -6.86 -1.60
N SER A 87 4.70 -5.59 -1.57
CA SER A 87 5.80 -5.08 -0.75
C SER A 87 5.25 -4.46 0.54
N PRO A 88 5.75 -4.85 1.74
CA PRO A 88 5.28 -4.29 3.00
C PRO A 88 5.37 -2.76 3.04
N GLY A 89 4.24 -2.10 3.32
CA GLY A 89 4.12 -0.65 3.42
C GLY A 89 3.95 0.10 2.08
N ALA A 90 4.05 -0.58 0.94
CA ALA A 90 3.85 0.05 -0.37
C ALA A 90 2.40 -0.05 -0.85
N VAL A 91 1.91 1.05 -1.41
CA VAL A 91 0.55 1.19 -1.97
C VAL A 91 0.62 1.61 -3.44
N ASP A 92 -0.44 1.27 -4.18
CA ASP A 92 -0.68 1.69 -5.56
C ASP A 92 -2.13 2.20 -5.68
N PHE A 93 -2.43 3.03 -6.68
CA PHE A 93 -3.79 3.49 -6.93
C PHE A 93 -4.19 3.20 -8.38
N LYS A 94 -5.33 2.54 -8.54
CA LYS A 94 -5.89 2.21 -9.85
C LYS A 94 -7.31 2.74 -9.93
N LEU A 95 -7.55 3.65 -10.86
CA LEU A 95 -8.89 4.18 -11.09
C LEU A 95 -9.82 3.06 -11.56
N ASP A 96 -10.90 2.81 -10.82
CA ASP A 96 -11.84 1.75 -11.13
C ASP A 96 -12.69 2.16 -12.36
N PRO A 97 -12.74 1.35 -13.43
CA PRO A 97 -13.60 1.63 -14.59
C PRO A 97 -15.07 1.86 -14.25
N ALA A 98 -15.56 1.31 -13.13
CA ALA A 98 -16.92 1.49 -12.64
C ALA A 98 -17.22 2.93 -12.21
N THR A 99 -16.21 3.78 -12.01
CA THR A 99 -16.37 5.21 -11.66
C THR A 99 -16.89 6.08 -12.81
N GLY A 100 -16.95 5.53 -14.04
CA GLY A 100 -17.44 6.24 -15.22
C GLY A 100 -16.42 7.18 -15.88
N TYR A 101 -15.18 7.22 -15.39
CA TYR A 101 -14.08 7.86 -16.09
C TYR A 101 -13.65 7.04 -17.33
N SER A 102 -13.49 7.72 -18.46
CA SER A 102 -13.06 7.08 -19.71
C SER A 102 -11.53 6.99 -19.84
N ASP A 103 -10.81 7.84 -19.11
CA ASP A 103 -9.36 7.84 -19.01
C ASP A 103 -8.91 8.51 -17.70
N GLU A 104 -7.64 8.29 -17.32
CA GLU A 104 -7.05 8.88 -16.11
C GLU A 104 -6.83 10.38 -16.21
N GLN A 105 -6.73 10.94 -17.42
CA GLN A 105 -6.47 12.36 -17.59
C GLN A 105 -7.68 13.17 -17.14
N GLN A 106 -8.88 12.72 -17.49
CA GLN A 106 -10.12 13.32 -17.00
C GLN A 106 -10.22 13.30 -15.47
N PHE A 107 -9.82 12.20 -14.82
CA PHE A 107 -9.77 12.12 -13.35
C PHE A 107 -8.80 13.16 -12.76
N LYS A 108 -7.61 13.29 -13.35
CA LYS A 108 -6.60 14.28 -12.94
C LYS A 108 -7.08 15.73 -13.16
N ASP A 109 -7.83 15.96 -14.22
CA ASP A 109 -8.39 17.28 -14.53
C ASP A 109 -9.50 17.66 -13.55
N ASP A 110 -10.37 16.73 -13.17
CA ASP A 110 -11.38 16.96 -12.13
C ASP A 110 -10.76 17.22 -10.75
N ILE A 111 -9.65 16.53 -10.41
CA ILE A 111 -8.88 16.82 -9.18
C ILE A 111 -8.40 18.27 -9.19
N LYS A 112 -7.80 18.72 -10.29
CA LYS A 112 -7.34 20.10 -10.42
C LYS A 112 -8.48 21.10 -10.32
N ALA A 113 -9.62 20.79 -10.92
CA ALA A 113 -10.80 21.64 -10.87
C ALA A 113 -11.33 21.80 -9.42
N LYS A 114 -11.28 20.75 -8.61
CA LYS A 114 -11.67 20.81 -7.18
C LYS A 114 -10.63 21.47 -6.27
N GLN A 115 -9.39 21.67 -6.75
CA GLN A 115 -8.33 22.36 -6.02
C GLN A 115 -8.22 23.86 -6.36
N ALA A 116 -8.93 24.33 -7.39
CA ALA A 116 -8.89 25.71 -7.87
C ALA A 116 -9.77 26.65 -7.03
#